data_AF-A0A820MMR4-F1
#
_entry.id   AF-A0A820MMR4-F1
#
_cell.length_a   1.000
_cell.length_b   1.000
_cell.length_c   1.000
_cell.angle_alpha   90.00
_cell.angle_beta   90.00
_cell.angle_gamma   90.00
#
_symmetry.space_group_name_H-M   'P 1'
#
loop_
_entity.id
_entity.type
_entity.pdbx_description
1 polymer ?
#
loop_
_entity_poly.entity_id
_entity_poly.type
_entity_poly.pdbx_seq_one_letter_code
_entity_poly.pdbx_strand_id
1 'polypeptide(L)'
;MVRTRRRHEYKIIRRTKEKECYLDYIKYETHLLKLIQLRREKLKIGRTHKKNEIDLAIKRRIERLFRSVCHRFKKDVQLWLTFIEFLTKQHDYSTASSAYTSALQTHGNKY
;
A
#
# COMPACT_ATOMS: atom_id res chain seq x y z
N MET A 1 0.18 -10.74 -15.68
CA MET A 1 -0.17 -10.34 -14.29
C MET A 1 0.45 -11.24 -13.21
N VAL A 2 0.49 -12.58 -13.35
CA VAL A 2 1.04 -13.48 -12.29
C VAL A 2 2.57 -13.45 -12.20
N ARG A 3 3.29 -13.35 -13.34
CA ARG A 3 4.75 -13.38 -13.39
C ARG A 3 5.42 -12.18 -12.70
N THR A 4 4.87 -10.98 -12.88
CA THR A 4 5.35 -9.74 -12.26
C THR A 4 5.14 -9.76 -10.74
N ARG A 5 3.96 -10.22 -10.28
CA ARG A 5 3.67 -10.36 -8.85
C ARG A 5 4.61 -11.34 -8.14
N ARG A 6 4.81 -12.53 -8.71
CA ARG A 6 5.77 -13.51 -8.17
C ARG A 6 7.18 -12.92 -8.06
N ARG A 7 7.61 -12.09 -9.01
CA ARG A 7 8.92 -11.42 -8.97
C ARG A 7 9.04 -10.43 -7.80
N HIS A 8 7.99 -9.66 -7.52
CA HIS A 8 7.97 -8.77 -6.35
C HIS A 8 7.91 -9.53 -5.03
N GLU A 9 7.10 -10.59 -4.94
CA GLU A 9 7.05 -11.47 -3.77
C GLU A 9 8.41 -12.13 -3.51
N TYR A 10 9.09 -12.62 -4.58
CA TYR A 10 10.45 -13.16 -4.47
C TYR A 10 11.47 -12.12 -4.00
N LYS A 11 11.37 -10.87 -4.49
CA LYS A 11 12.24 -9.76 -4.05
C LYS A 11 12.04 -9.44 -2.56
N ILE A 12 10.82 -9.56 -2.03
CA ILE A 12 10.51 -9.29 -0.62
C ILE A 12 10.94 -10.44 0.31
N ILE A 13 11.01 -11.66 -0.21
CA ILE A 13 11.47 -12.85 0.51
C ILE A 13 13.00 -12.92 0.58
N ARG A 14 13.73 -12.17 -0.26
CA ARG A 14 15.20 -12.11 -0.21
C ARG A 14 15.72 -11.66 1.17
N ARG A 15 16.89 -12.19 1.52
CA ARG A 15 17.54 -12.02 2.83
C ARG A 15 17.94 -10.56 3.08
N THR A 16 18.32 -9.82 2.04
CA THR A 16 18.52 -8.37 2.03
C THR A 16 17.26 -7.65 1.57
N LYS A 17 16.49 -7.13 2.52
CA LYS A 17 15.25 -6.40 2.26
C LYS A 17 15.53 -4.91 2.22
N GLU A 18 15.74 -4.37 1.03
CA GLU A 18 15.88 -2.93 0.86
C GLU A 18 14.53 -2.22 0.86
N LYS A 19 14.52 -0.99 1.39
CA LYS A 19 13.36 -0.07 1.37
C LYS A 19 12.78 0.07 -0.05
N GLU A 20 13.64 0.14 -1.05
CA GLU A 20 13.27 0.35 -2.45
C GLU A 20 12.41 -0.79 -3.01
N CYS A 21 12.69 -2.03 -2.61
CA CYS A 21 11.89 -3.18 -3.04
C CYS A 21 10.42 -3.08 -2.61
N TYR A 22 10.17 -2.51 -1.42
CA TYR A 22 8.81 -2.30 -0.95
C TYR A 22 8.14 -1.12 -1.66
N LEU A 23 8.86 -0.02 -1.85
CA LEU A 23 8.36 1.14 -2.58
C LEU A 23 7.99 0.79 -4.02
N ASP A 24 8.82 0.01 -4.70
CA ASP A 24 8.54 -0.51 -6.05
C ASP A 24 7.30 -1.38 -6.07
N TYR A 25 7.09 -2.21 -5.05
CA TYR A 25 5.90 -3.06 -5.00
C TYR A 25 4.62 -2.25 -4.74
N ILE A 26 4.69 -1.24 -3.86
CA ILE A 26 3.58 -0.30 -3.62
C ILE A 26 3.25 0.48 -4.89
N LYS A 27 4.27 0.98 -5.63
CA LYS A 27 4.09 1.64 -6.93
C LYS A 27 3.43 0.70 -7.94
N TYR A 28 3.84 -0.57 -7.99
CA TYR A 28 3.24 -1.55 -8.88
C TYR A 28 1.76 -1.82 -8.54
N GLU A 29 1.43 -2.05 -7.27
CA GLU A 29 0.04 -2.31 -6.85
C GLU A 29 -0.88 -1.09 -7.05
N THR A 30 -0.39 0.13 -6.82
CA THR A 30 -1.14 1.36 -7.10
C THR A 30 -1.38 1.56 -8.61
N HIS A 31 -0.37 1.31 -9.45
CA HIS A 31 -0.54 1.35 -10.90
C HIS A 31 -1.51 0.26 -11.39
N LEU A 32 -1.44 -0.95 -10.82
CA LEU A 32 -2.38 -2.03 -11.14
C LEU A 32 -3.82 -1.62 -10.84
N LEU A 33 -4.08 -0.99 -9.69
CA LEU A 33 -5.40 -0.46 -9.34
C LEU A 33 -5.89 0.57 -10.37
N LYS A 34 -5.03 1.51 -10.79
CA LYS A 34 -5.36 2.52 -11.80
C LYS A 34 -5.70 1.88 -13.16
N LEU A 35 -4.92 0.88 -13.60
CA LEU A 35 -5.19 0.16 -14.85
C LEU A 35 -6.51 -0.60 -14.81
N ILE A 36 -6.86 -1.21 -13.67
CA ILE A 36 -8.15 -1.88 -13.48
C ILE A 36 -9.29 -0.87 -13.58
N GLN A 37 -9.16 0.30 -12.95
CA GLN A 37 -10.16 1.37 -13.03
C GLN A 37 -10.36 1.85 -14.48
N LEU A 38 -9.28 2.17 -15.19
CA LEU A 38 -9.33 2.60 -16.60
C LEU A 38 -9.96 1.53 -17.51
N ARG A 39 -9.60 0.26 -17.32
CA ARG A 39 -10.17 -0.84 -18.11
C ARG A 39 -11.67 -1.01 -17.85
N ARG A 40 -12.13 -0.83 -16.62
CA ARG A 40 -13.57 -0.88 -16.26
C ARG A 40 -14.33 0.28 -16.88
N GLU A 41 -13.77 1.49 -16.86
CA GLU A 41 -14.36 2.67 -17.49
C GLU A 41 -14.52 2.47 -19.01
N LYS A 42 -13.47 1.97 -19.67
CA LYS A 42 -13.47 1.71 -21.11
C LYS A 42 -14.47 0.63 -21.54
N LEU A 43 -14.64 -0.42 -20.74
CA LEU A 43 -15.50 -1.56 -21.10
C LEU A 43 -16.99 -1.35 -20.77
N LYS A 44 -17.38 -0.25 -20.12
CA LYS A 44 -18.75 0.02 -19.63
C LYS A 44 -19.40 -1.16 -18.87
N ILE A 45 -18.59 -2.09 -18.36
CA ILE A 45 -19.05 -3.20 -17.52
C ILE A 45 -19.62 -2.54 -16.27
N GLY A 46 -20.90 -2.81 -15.97
CA GLY A 46 -21.66 -2.15 -14.90
C GLY A 46 -20.79 -1.88 -13.67
N ARG A 47 -20.81 -0.61 -13.21
CA ARG A 47 -19.92 -0.01 -12.19
C ARG A 47 -19.71 -0.83 -10.90
N THR A 48 -20.48 -1.88 -10.70
CA THR A 48 -20.62 -2.68 -9.47
C THR A 48 -20.11 -4.12 -9.59
N HIS A 49 -19.93 -4.70 -10.79
CA HIS A 49 -19.58 -6.12 -10.89
C HIS A 49 -18.15 -6.40 -10.39
N LYS A 50 -18.03 -7.07 -9.23
CA LYS A 50 -16.75 -7.42 -8.56
C LYS A 50 -15.80 -6.24 -8.30
N LYS A 51 -16.31 -5.00 -8.27
CA LYS A 51 -15.49 -3.80 -8.02
C LYS A 51 -14.98 -3.82 -6.58
N ASN A 52 -15.88 -4.06 -5.63
CA ASN A 52 -15.54 -4.03 -4.21
C ASN A 52 -14.54 -5.13 -3.85
N GLU A 53 -14.69 -6.36 -4.35
CA GLU A 53 -13.80 -7.46 -3.96
C GLU A 53 -12.36 -7.28 -4.46
N ILE A 54 -12.18 -6.94 -5.73
CA ILE A 54 -10.86 -6.83 -6.35
C ILE A 54 -10.14 -5.57 -5.83
N ASP A 55 -10.84 -4.43 -5.78
CA ASP A 55 -10.24 -3.18 -5.36
C ASP A 55 -9.91 -3.25 -3.85
N LEU A 56 -10.80 -3.80 -3.01
CA LEU A 56 -10.54 -3.98 -1.59
C LEU A 56 -9.39 -4.97 -1.33
N ALA A 57 -9.30 -6.05 -2.12
CA ALA A 57 -8.19 -7.00 -2.01
C ALA A 57 -6.83 -6.36 -2.34
N ILE A 58 -6.77 -5.47 -3.34
CA ILE A 58 -5.54 -4.73 -3.69
C ILE A 58 -5.21 -3.69 -2.61
N LYS A 59 -6.20 -2.92 -2.14
CA LYS A 59 -6.03 -1.95 -1.04
C LYS A 59 -5.48 -2.61 0.22
N ARG A 60 -6.08 -3.73 0.66
CA ARG A 60 -5.59 -4.51 1.81
C ARG A 60 -4.16 -5.01 1.63
N ARG A 61 -3.73 -5.33 0.40
CA ARG A 61 -2.33 -5.70 0.14
C ARG A 61 -1.41 -4.50 0.31
N ILE A 62 -1.77 -3.35 -0.25
CA ILE A 62 -1.00 -2.12 -0.12
C ILE A 62 -0.86 -1.73 1.36
N GLU A 63 -1.94 -1.80 2.14
CA GLU A 63 -1.91 -1.57 3.59
C GLU A 63 -0.97 -2.52 4.32
N ARG A 64 -1.00 -3.83 4.01
CA ARG A 64 -0.09 -4.81 4.61
C ARG A 64 1.38 -4.50 4.27
N LEU A 65 1.66 -4.06 3.05
CA LEU A 65 3.01 -3.67 2.64
C LEU A 65 3.48 -2.44 3.41
N PHE A 66 2.65 -1.39 3.47
CA PHE A 66 2.98 -0.19 4.25
C PHE A 66 3.18 -0.51 5.73
N ARG A 67 2.31 -1.30 6.36
CA ARG A 67 2.49 -1.73 7.76
C ARG A 67 3.82 -2.48 7.95
N SER A 68 4.17 -3.37 7.03
CA SER A 68 5.44 -4.12 7.08
C SER A 68 6.66 -3.21 6.95
N VAL A 69 6.59 -2.22 6.06
CA VAL A 69 7.65 -1.24 5.84
C VAL A 69 7.79 -0.31 7.04
N CYS A 70 6.69 0.27 7.53
CA CYS A 70 6.69 1.18 8.68
C CYS A 70 7.20 0.48 9.94
N HIS A 71 6.85 -0.80 10.14
CA HIS A 71 7.37 -1.59 11.26
C HIS A 71 8.88 -1.87 11.15
N ARG A 72 9.41 -2.06 9.94
CA ARG A 72 10.83 -2.37 9.71
C ARG A 72 11.71 -1.11 9.63
N PHE A 73 11.20 -0.04 9.02
CA PHE A 73 11.89 1.23 8.77
C PHE A 73 11.27 2.36 9.59
N LYS A 74 11.14 2.13 10.90
CA LYS A 74 10.53 3.05 11.87
C LYS A 74 11.13 4.45 11.89
N LYS A 75 12.40 4.61 11.49
CA LYS A 75 13.12 5.90 11.51
C LYS A 75 12.74 6.82 10.35
N ASP A 76 12.11 6.30 9.31
CA ASP A 76 11.84 7.05 8.08
C ASP A 76 10.44 7.66 8.09
N VAL A 77 10.36 8.94 8.47
CA VAL A 77 9.11 9.71 8.57
C VAL A 77 8.40 9.83 7.22
N GLN A 78 9.14 9.87 6.11
CA GLN A 78 8.56 10.01 4.76
C GLN A 78 7.69 8.80 4.39
N LEU A 79 8.03 7.61 4.89
CA LEU A 79 7.23 6.39 4.68
C LEU A 79 5.90 6.45 5.44
N TRP A 80 5.90 7.02 6.64
CA TRP A 80 4.68 7.21 7.42
C TRP A 80 3.75 8.26 6.78
N LEU A 81 4.31 9.37 6.30
CA LEU A 81 3.54 10.42 5.61
C LEU A 81 2.88 9.87 4.33
N THR A 82 3.64 9.18 3.48
CA THR A 82 3.10 8.57 2.26
C THR A 82 2.05 7.49 2.55
N PHE A 83 2.17 6.77 3.66
CA PHE A 83 1.14 5.82 4.10
C PHE A 83 -0.14 6.53 4.55
N ILE A 84 -0.03 7.60 5.33
CA ILE A 84 -1.19 8.39 5.80
C ILE A 84 -1.89 9.04 4.60
N GLU A 85 -1.15 9.65 3.67
CA GLU A 85 -1.71 10.20 2.43
C GLU A 85 -2.44 9.14 1.59
N PHE A 86 -1.94 7.90 1.58
CA PHE A 86 -2.64 6.82 0.90
C PHE A 86 -3.97 6.49 1.60
N LEU A 87 -3.98 6.37 2.93
CA LEU A 87 -5.19 6.06 3.71
C LEU A 87 -6.23 7.17 3.62
N THR A 88 -5.82 8.44 3.65
CA THR A 88 -6.74 9.59 3.49
C THR A 88 -7.38 9.61 2.10
N LYS A 89 -6.62 9.29 1.04
CA LYS A 89 -7.15 9.10 -0.32
C LYS A 89 -8.13 7.93 -0.44
N GLN A 90 -8.06 6.96 0.48
CA GLN A 90 -9.02 5.85 0.53
C GLN A 90 -10.24 6.13 1.41
N HIS A 91 -10.32 7.32 2.04
CA HIS A 91 -11.31 7.67 3.06
C HIS A 91 -11.31 6.73 4.28
N ASP A 92 -10.19 6.04 4.54
CA ASP A 92 -10.04 5.16 5.70
C ASP A 92 -9.42 5.93 6.87
N TYR A 93 -10.21 6.82 7.45
CA TYR A 93 -9.77 7.76 8.49
C TYR A 93 -9.46 7.08 9.83
N SER A 94 -10.12 5.96 10.16
CA SER A 94 -9.87 5.21 11.39
C SER A 94 -8.49 4.52 11.35
N THR A 95 -8.15 3.91 10.22
CA THR A 95 -6.83 3.33 9.99
C THR A 95 -5.77 4.42 9.88
N ALA A 96 -6.08 5.57 9.26
CA ALA A 96 -5.17 6.72 9.17
C ALA A 96 -4.81 7.28 10.56
N SER A 97 -5.82 7.47 11.43
CA SER A 97 -5.61 7.92 12.80
C SER A 97 -4.75 6.93 13.60
N SER A 98 -5.03 5.63 13.48
CA SER A 98 -4.22 4.59 14.13
C SER A 98 -2.77 4.57 13.64
N ALA A 99 -2.55 4.75 12.34
CA ALA A 99 -1.22 4.84 11.75
C ALA A 99 -0.49 6.11 12.22
N TYR A 100 -1.19 7.25 12.31
CA TYR A 100 -0.64 8.50 12.82
C TYR A 100 -0.22 8.40 14.29
N THR A 101 -1.07 7.82 15.16
CA THR A 101 -0.72 7.57 16.56
C THR A 101 0.50 6.65 16.67
N SER A 102 0.58 5.60 15.84
CA SER A 102 1.73 4.69 15.81
C SER A 102 3.02 5.41 15.36
N ALA A 103 2.91 6.32 14.39
CA ALA A 103 4.03 7.17 13.96
C ALA A 103 4.48 8.10 15.10
N LEU A 104 3.53 8.78 15.77
CA LEU A 104 3.81 9.66 16.90
C LEU A 104 4.45 8.92 18.06
N GLN A 105 4.00 7.72 18.43
CA GLN A 105 4.63 6.92 19.48
C GLN A 105 6.06 6.51 19.13
N THR A 106 6.31 6.23 17.85
CA THR A 106 7.63 5.79 17.36
C THR A 106 8.62 6.95 17.28
N HIS A 107 8.15 8.16 16.98
CA HIS A 107 8.99 9.36 16.79
C HIS A 107 8.97 10.34 17.97
N GLY A 108 7.96 10.27 18.82
CA GLY A 108 7.77 11.14 19.99
C GLY A 108 8.58 10.73 21.21
N ASN A 109 9.15 9.52 21.24
CA ASN A 109 10.00 9.06 22.35
C ASN A 109 11.45 9.59 22.27
N LYS A 110 11.61 10.87 21.91
CA LYS A 110 12.91 11.56 21.79
C LYS A 110 12.95 12.94 22.43
N TYR A 111 12.00 13.23 23.31
CA TYR A 111 12.01 14.40 24.19
C TYR A 111 11.72 13.97 25.62
#